data_AF-W8BHK8-F1
#
_entry.id   AF-W8BHK8-F1
#
_cell.length_a   1.000
_cell.length_b   1.000
_cell.length_c   1.000
_cell.angle_alpha   90.00
_cell.angle_beta   90.00
_cell.angle_gamma   90.00
#
_symmetry.space_group_name_H-M   'P 1'
#
loop_
_entity.id
_entity.type
_entity.pdbx_description
1 polymer ?
#
loop_
_entity_poly.entity_id
_entity_poly.type
_entity_poly.pdbx_seq_one_letter_code
_entity_poly.pdbx_strand_id
1 'polypeptide(L)'
;TTTTSGTIGLISTPTNFCQFKEPPLLGPGAAFPPFGAAEFHPTTPENWKGATIHPTGLMKEPAVVPGRNAPVTFATQAQGQDIIPSLQGAVMMVYGLDHDTSNTDKLFNLVCLYGNVARIKFLKTKEGTAMVQMGDSVAVERCVQHLNNIPVGNGGKIQIAFSKQNFLSEVINPFLLPDHTPSFKEYTGSKNNRFLSPAQASKNRIQPPSKILHFFNTPPGLTEDQLIGIFNIKEVPATSVRLFPLKTERSSSGLIEFPNISQAVLAIMKCNHLPIEGKGTKFPFIMKLCFSSSKSMNGAWNNATNEGMIEKENEVEVKQDVYN
;
A
#
# COMPACT_ATOMS: atom_id res chain seq x y z
N THR A 1 39.80 13.10 -49.27
CA THR A 1 39.47 13.69 -50.58
C THR A 1 39.48 12.63 -51.65
N THR A 2 38.37 11.91 -51.85
CA THR A 2 38.00 11.33 -53.15
C THR A 2 36.52 10.97 -53.16
N THR A 3 35.77 11.78 -53.90
CA THR A 3 34.46 11.58 -54.53
C THR A 3 34.55 10.35 -55.48
N THR A 4 33.52 9.57 -55.85
CA THR A 4 32.24 9.98 -56.46
C THR A 4 31.34 8.73 -56.71
N SER A 5 30.02 8.98 -56.77
CA SER A 5 28.97 8.32 -57.57
C SER A 5 28.62 6.85 -57.27
N GLY A 6 27.38 6.40 -57.08
CA GLY A 6 26.07 6.98 -57.38
C GLY A 6 25.28 5.97 -58.21
N THR A 7 24.24 5.34 -57.65
CA THR A 7 23.11 4.80 -58.46
C THR A 7 21.84 4.68 -57.60
N ILE A 8 20.79 5.29 -58.11
CA ILE A 8 19.41 5.34 -57.62
C ILE A 8 18.68 4.06 -58.07
N GLY A 9 17.91 3.43 -57.17
CA GLY A 9 16.96 2.37 -57.48
C GLY A 9 15.65 2.61 -56.72
N LEU A 10 14.62 2.97 -57.47
CA LEU A 10 13.25 3.28 -57.05
C LEU A 10 12.36 2.02 -57.11
N ILE A 11 11.28 2.05 -56.30
CA ILE A 11 10.02 1.27 -56.40
C ILE A 11 9.99 -0.12 -55.71
N SER A 12 9.23 -0.21 -54.62
CA SER A 12 7.93 -0.92 -54.57
C SER A 12 7.45 -1.14 -53.12
N THR A 13 6.38 -0.46 -52.73
CA THR A 13 5.63 -0.68 -51.49
C THR A 13 4.54 -1.72 -51.70
N PRO A 14 4.38 -2.74 -50.84
CA PRO A 14 3.12 -3.47 -50.74
C PRO A 14 2.27 -2.90 -49.60
N THR A 15 1.24 -2.17 -50.03
CA THR A 15 0.03 -1.84 -49.30
C THR A 15 -0.67 -3.13 -48.84
N ASN A 16 -0.85 -3.33 -47.53
CA ASN A 16 -1.81 -4.31 -47.01
C ASN A 16 -2.78 -3.58 -46.07
N PHE A 17 -3.81 -3.01 -46.68
CA PHE A 17 -5.04 -2.62 -46.01
C PHE A 17 -5.81 -3.89 -45.66
N CYS A 18 -5.96 -4.19 -44.37
CA CYS A 18 -6.98 -5.13 -43.91
C CYS A 18 -8.35 -4.45 -44.03
N GLN A 19 -9.13 -4.84 -45.04
CA GLN A 19 -10.53 -4.48 -45.17
C GLN A 19 -11.35 -5.14 -44.05
N PHE A 20 -12.08 -4.30 -43.30
CA PHE A 20 -13.20 -4.72 -42.46
C PHE A 20 -14.29 -5.32 -43.36
N LYS A 21 -14.67 -6.56 -43.07
CA LYS A 21 -15.77 -7.27 -43.73
C LYS A 21 -17.05 -6.99 -42.95
N GLU A 22 -17.99 -6.24 -43.54
CA GLU A 22 -19.35 -6.09 -43.01
C GLU A 22 -20.07 -7.44 -42.95
N PRO A 23 -20.84 -7.73 -41.89
CA PRO A 23 -21.75 -8.88 -41.87
C PRO A 23 -23.04 -8.57 -42.67
N PRO A 24 -23.69 -9.59 -43.25
CA PRO A 24 -24.79 -9.40 -44.19
C PRO A 24 -26.07 -8.91 -43.50
N LEU A 25 -26.71 -7.94 -44.16
CA LEU A 25 -28.08 -7.49 -43.90
C LEU A 25 -29.07 -8.62 -44.23
N LEU A 26 -29.85 -9.06 -43.24
CA LEU A 26 -31.06 -9.87 -43.43
C LEU A 26 -32.30 -8.97 -43.31
N GLY A 27 -33.19 -9.13 -44.28
CA GLY A 27 -34.40 -8.31 -44.49
C GLY A 27 -35.53 -8.55 -43.48
N PRO A 28 -36.67 -7.87 -43.68
CA PRO A 28 -37.71 -7.67 -42.68
C PRO A 28 -38.61 -8.89 -42.52
N GLY A 29 -38.75 -9.41 -41.30
CA GLY A 29 -39.76 -10.42 -40.98
C GLY A 29 -39.34 -11.44 -39.94
N ALA A 30 -39.24 -11.03 -38.67
CA ALA A 30 -39.31 -11.94 -37.53
C ALA A 30 -39.86 -11.17 -36.33
N ALA A 31 -41.07 -11.53 -35.90
CA ALA A 31 -41.77 -10.91 -34.78
C ALA A 31 -41.13 -11.31 -33.44
N PHE A 32 -40.90 -10.31 -32.58
CA PHE A 32 -40.52 -10.52 -31.18
C PHE A 32 -41.75 -10.88 -30.33
N PRO A 33 -41.62 -11.68 -29.26
CA PRO A 33 -42.71 -11.91 -28.32
C PRO A 33 -43.04 -10.63 -27.53
N PRO A 34 -44.29 -10.40 -27.13
CA PRO A 34 -44.68 -9.17 -26.45
C PRO A 34 -44.12 -9.11 -25.02
N PHE A 35 -43.50 -7.97 -24.68
CA PHE A 35 -43.15 -7.62 -23.31
C PHE A 35 -44.43 -7.34 -22.51
N GLY A 36 -44.64 -8.12 -21.44
CA GLY A 36 -45.66 -7.82 -20.43
C GLY A 36 -45.25 -6.58 -19.61
N ALA A 37 -46.23 -5.73 -19.29
CA ALA A 37 -46.03 -4.53 -18.49
C ALA A 37 -45.57 -4.83 -17.06
N ALA A 38 -44.74 -3.96 -16.50
CA ALA A 38 -44.31 -4.04 -15.10
C ALA A 38 -45.47 -3.63 -14.17
N GLU A 39 -45.97 -4.57 -13.36
CA GLU A 39 -46.92 -4.29 -12.29
C GLU A 39 -46.19 -3.65 -11.10
N PHE A 40 -46.64 -2.45 -10.74
CA PHE A 40 -46.12 -1.66 -9.63
C PHE A 40 -46.96 -1.96 -8.39
N HIS A 41 -46.39 -2.66 -7.39
CA HIS A 41 -47.05 -2.87 -6.09
C HIS A 41 -46.49 -1.88 -5.04
N PRO A 42 -47.32 -0.99 -4.46
CA PRO A 42 -46.92 -0.19 -3.32
C PRO A 42 -47.04 -1.02 -2.04
N THR A 43 -45.92 -1.23 -1.32
CA THR A 43 -45.93 -1.88 -0.01
C THR A 43 -46.11 -0.84 1.10
N THR A 44 -47.20 -0.93 1.86
CA THR A 44 -47.37 -0.32 3.19
C THR A 44 -47.08 -1.36 4.30
N PRO A 45 -46.75 -0.94 5.54
CA PRO A 45 -46.05 -1.80 6.49
C PRO A 45 -46.90 -2.16 7.70
N GLU A 46 -47.61 -3.29 7.72
CA GLU A 46 -48.14 -3.87 8.97
C GLU A 46 -48.21 -5.41 8.96
N ASN A 47 -47.96 -5.99 10.14
CA ASN A 47 -48.11 -7.39 10.53
C ASN A 47 -46.99 -8.40 10.26
N TRP A 48 -45.97 -8.30 11.13
CA TRP A 48 -45.41 -9.48 11.81
C TRP A 48 -46.50 -10.21 12.62
N LYS A 49 -46.67 -11.53 12.38
CA LYS A 49 -46.65 -12.61 13.39
C LYS A 49 -47.27 -13.92 12.85
N GLY A 50 -46.56 -15.01 13.10
CA GLY A 50 -47.19 -16.28 13.46
C GLY A 50 -47.05 -17.43 12.45
N ALA A 51 -46.09 -18.32 12.68
CA ALA A 51 -46.31 -19.74 12.46
C ALA A 51 -45.41 -20.57 13.40
N THR A 52 -46.08 -21.20 14.35
CA THR A 52 -45.61 -22.08 15.42
C THR A 52 -45.51 -23.55 14.91
N ILE A 53 -44.34 -24.19 15.10
CA ILE A 53 -44.01 -25.54 15.67
C ILE A 53 -44.93 -26.79 15.43
N HIS A 54 -44.55 -28.08 15.33
CA HIS A 54 -43.43 -29.04 15.65
C HIS A 54 -43.76 -30.41 14.94
N PRO A 55 -43.23 -31.65 15.24
CA PRO A 55 -41.97 -32.17 15.85
C PRO A 55 -41.29 -33.31 14.99
N THR A 56 -40.04 -33.75 15.23
CA THR A 56 -39.69 -34.94 16.06
C THR A 56 -38.18 -35.22 15.99
N GLY A 57 -37.56 -35.62 17.11
CA GLY A 57 -36.22 -36.24 17.15
C GLY A 57 -35.31 -35.86 18.34
N LEU A 58 -35.46 -36.57 19.47
CA LEU A 58 -34.54 -36.66 20.65
C LEU A 58 -33.08 -37.00 20.21
N MET A 59 -31.96 -36.58 20.83
CA MET A 59 -31.53 -36.74 22.24
C MET A 59 -30.20 -35.99 22.60
N LYS A 60 -30.22 -35.26 23.73
CA LYS A 60 -29.27 -35.08 24.88
C LYS A 60 -27.70 -34.96 24.74
N GLU A 61 -27.21 -33.73 25.04
CA GLU A 61 -26.00 -33.15 25.75
C GLU A 61 -24.77 -33.97 26.25
N PRO A 62 -23.59 -33.37 26.65
CA PRO A 62 -23.21 -31.92 26.81
C PRO A 62 -21.80 -31.45 26.32
N ALA A 63 -21.64 -30.11 26.29
CA ALA A 63 -20.47 -29.23 26.49
C ALA A 63 -19.01 -29.64 26.11
N VAL A 64 -18.42 -28.90 25.15
CA VAL A 64 -16.99 -28.53 25.14
C VAL A 64 -16.86 -27.08 24.64
N VAL A 65 -16.21 -26.23 25.44
CA VAL A 65 -15.76 -24.89 25.03
C VAL A 65 -14.37 -25.03 24.39
N PRO A 66 -14.17 -24.52 23.17
CA PRO A 66 -12.92 -23.81 22.87
C PRO A 66 -13.24 -22.53 22.09
N GLY A 67 -12.76 -21.36 22.49
CA GLY A 67 -11.36 -21.01 22.32
C GLY A 67 -11.23 -20.10 21.10
N ARG A 68 -11.11 -18.79 21.36
CA ARG A 68 -10.88 -17.72 20.38
C ARG A 68 -9.75 -18.09 19.41
N ASN A 69 -10.07 -18.30 18.14
CA ASN A 69 -9.19 -18.06 16.99
C ASN A 69 -10.09 -17.95 15.75
N ALA A 70 -10.69 -16.76 15.56
CA ALA A 70 -11.34 -16.42 14.30
C ALA A 70 -10.30 -15.78 13.37
N PRO A 71 -10.17 -16.20 12.10
CA PRO A 71 -9.37 -15.48 11.12
C PRO A 71 -9.99 -14.09 10.90
N VAL A 72 -9.13 -13.07 10.89
CA VAL A 72 -9.52 -11.70 10.55
C VAL A 72 -9.86 -11.67 9.06
N THR A 73 -11.16 -11.63 8.75
CA THR A 73 -11.69 -11.50 7.40
C THR A 73 -11.54 -10.06 6.93
N PHE A 74 -10.86 -9.85 5.80
CA PHE A 74 -10.81 -8.53 5.15
C PHE A 74 -12.22 -8.15 4.66
N ALA A 75 -12.68 -6.95 5.00
CA ALA A 75 -13.98 -6.46 4.59
C ALA A 75 -13.98 -6.09 3.10
N THR A 76 -14.78 -6.79 2.30
CA THR A 76 -15.07 -6.42 0.91
C THR A 76 -16.18 -5.36 0.90
N GLN A 77 -15.88 -4.15 0.44
CA GLN A 77 -16.92 -3.17 0.11
C GLN A 77 -17.53 -3.53 -1.24
N ALA A 78 -18.84 -3.76 -1.26
CA ALA A 78 -19.64 -3.88 -2.47
C ALA A 78 -20.50 -2.61 -2.63
N GLN A 79 -20.27 -1.86 -3.70
CA GLN A 79 -21.26 -0.96 -4.29
C GLN A 79 -21.19 -1.12 -5.81
N GLY A 80 -22.34 -1.40 -6.40
CA GLY A 80 -22.46 -1.76 -7.81
C GLY A 80 -22.34 -0.57 -8.75
N GLN A 81 -21.67 -0.82 -9.88
CA GLN A 81 -21.94 -0.17 -11.15
C GLN A 81 -21.30 -1.02 -12.26
N ASP A 82 -22.07 -1.33 -13.30
CA ASP A 82 -21.67 -2.18 -14.43
C ASP A 82 -20.52 -1.58 -15.24
N ILE A 83 -19.30 -2.02 -14.93
CA ILE A 83 -18.15 -2.14 -15.84
C ILE A 83 -17.51 -3.45 -15.39
N ILE A 84 -17.34 -4.46 -16.26
CA ILE A 84 -16.50 -5.61 -15.90
C ILE A 84 -15.06 -5.08 -15.83
N PRO A 85 -14.45 -4.85 -14.66
CA PRO A 85 -13.01 -4.70 -14.64
C PRO A 85 -12.50 -6.14 -14.81
N SER A 86 -11.49 -6.36 -15.64
CA SER A 86 -10.70 -7.58 -15.53
C SER A 86 -10.51 -7.91 -14.05
N LEU A 87 -10.84 -9.13 -13.60
CA LEU A 87 -10.58 -9.59 -12.23
C LEU A 87 -9.06 -9.48 -11.99
N GLN A 88 -8.59 -8.29 -11.62
CA GLN A 88 -7.20 -8.01 -11.38
C GLN A 88 -6.92 -8.56 -9.99
N GLY A 89 -6.14 -9.63 -9.96
CA GLY A 89 -5.75 -10.29 -8.72
C GLY A 89 -5.05 -9.32 -7.77
N ALA A 90 -5.13 -9.60 -6.47
CA ALA A 90 -4.43 -8.84 -5.44
C ALA A 90 -2.92 -9.14 -5.39
N VAL A 91 -2.34 -9.59 -6.50
CA VAL A 91 -0.92 -9.96 -6.60
C VAL A 91 -0.22 -9.06 -7.61
N MET A 92 0.94 -8.56 -7.23
CA MET A 92 1.81 -7.77 -8.10
C MET A 92 3.19 -8.41 -8.24
N MET A 93 3.80 -8.16 -9.38
CA MET A 93 5.21 -8.46 -9.66
C MET A 93 6.05 -7.23 -9.35
N VAL A 94 7.17 -7.44 -8.66
CA VAL A 94 8.14 -6.40 -8.33
C VAL A 94 9.48 -6.81 -8.94
N TYR A 95 10.03 -5.97 -9.80
CA TYR A 95 11.31 -6.18 -10.49
C TYR A 95 12.33 -5.11 -10.09
N GLY A 96 13.60 -5.37 -10.35
CA GLY A 96 14.68 -4.41 -10.11
C GLY A 96 15.02 -4.22 -8.64
N LEU A 97 14.71 -5.22 -7.81
CA LEU A 97 15.20 -5.30 -6.44
C LEU A 97 16.68 -5.66 -6.47
N ASP A 98 17.45 -5.05 -5.58
CA ASP A 98 18.85 -5.42 -5.38
C ASP A 98 18.91 -6.83 -4.77
N HIS A 99 19.54 -7.78 -5.47
CA HIS A 99 19.60 -9.18 -5.07
C HIS A 99 20.31 -9.36 -3.73
N ASP A 100 21.38 -8.63 -3.49
CA ASP A 100 22.27 -8.87 -2.34
C ASP A 100 21.74 -8.23 -1.07
N THR A 101 20.93 -7.18 -1.20
CA THR A 101 20.45 -6.41 -0.07
C THR A 101 18.95 -6.51 0.16
N SER A 102 18.13 -6.88 -0.83
CA SER A 102 16.68 -6.91 -0.67
C SER A 102 16.21 -8.18 0.02
N ASN A 103 15.22 -8.04 0.91
CA ASN A 103 14.55 -9.15 1.56
C ASN A 103 13.05 -8.90 1.69
N THR A 104 12.31 -9.89 2.23
CA THR A 104 10.86 -9.78 2.37
C THR A 104 10.45 -8.61 3.28
N ASP A 105 11.19 -8.37 4.36
CA ASP A 105 10.86 -7.32 5.33
C ASP A 105 11.12 -5.90 4.77
N LYS A 106 12.19 -5.72 4.01
CA LYS A 106 12.50 -4.46 3.30
C LYS A 106 11.44 -4.14 2.24
N LEU A 107 10.97 -5.16 1.53
CA LEU A 107 9.88 -4.96 0.57
C LEU A 107 8.55 -4.69 1.26
N PHE A 108 8.23 -5.44 2.32
CA PHE A 108 7.05 -5.19 3.17
C PHE A 108 7.04 -3.75 3.69
N ASN A 109 8.18 -3.28 4.20
CA ASN A 109 8.36 -1.93 4.73
C ASN A 109 7.98 -0.83 3.74
N LEU A 110 8.19 -1.04 2.45
CA LEU A 110 7.82 -0.08 1.41
C LEU A 110 6.35 -0.22 1.00
N VAL A 111 5.91 -1.43 0.67
CA VAL A 111 4.58 -1.65 0.10
C VAL A 111 3.45 -1.51 1.13
N CYS A 112 3.74 -1.67 2.43
CA CYS A 112 2.75 -1.52 3.49
C CYS A 112 2.23 -0.07 3.64
N LEU A 113 2.90 0.91 3.02
CA LEU A 113 2.41 2.30 2.94
C LEU A 113 1.15 2.40 2.05
N TYR A 114 1.01 1.47 1.09
CA TYR A 114 -0.02 1.52 0.05
C TYR A 114 -1.15 0.51 0.26
N GLY A 115 -1.03 -0.39 1.22
CA GLY A 115 -2.08 -1.32 1.58
C GLY A 115 -1.60 -2.36 2.59
N ASN A 116 -2.51 -3.24 3.03
CA ASN A 116 -2.10 -4.40 3.81
C ASN A 116 -1.37 -5.40 2.92
N VAL A 117 -0.35 -6.05 3.46
CA VAL A 117 0.41 -7.09 2.78
C VAL A 117 0.02 -8.43 3.38
N ALA A 118 -0.33 -9.39 2.53
CA ALA A 118 -0.62 -10.76 2.91
C ALA A 118 0.64 -11.61 2.83
N ARG A 119 1.33 -11.64 1.68
CA ARG A 119 2.48 -12.54 1.45
C ARG A 119 3.50 -11.91 0.51
N ILE A 120 4.77 -12.24 0.71
CA ILE A 120 5.87 -11.87 -0.20
C ILE A 120 6.64 -13.12 -0.56
N LYS A 121 7.00 -13.27 -1.84
CA LYS A 121 7.73 -14.41 -2.40
C LYS A 121 8.79 -13.94 -3.39
N PHE A 122 10.07 -14.13 -3.09
CA PHE A 122 11.17 -13.96 -4.04
C PHE A 122 11.26 -15.15 -5.00
N LEU A 123 11.67 -14.90 -6.23
CA LEU A 123 11.77 -15.94 -7.27
C LEU A 123 13.20 -16.46 -7.39
N LYS A 124 13.38 -17.77 -7.23
CA LYS A 124 14.71 -18.41 -7.37
C LYS A 124 15.24 -18.34 -8.80
N THR A 125 14.35 -18.45 -9.79
CA THR A 125 14.72 -18.48 -11.22
C THR A 125 15.00 -17.09 -11.79
N LYS A 126 14.61 -16.03 -11.07
CA LYS A 126 14.75 -14.65 -11.54
C LYS A 126 15.15 -13.77 -10.37
N GLU A 127 16.47 -13.60 -10.22
CA GLU A 127 17.06 -12.73 -9.21
C GLU A 127 16.53 -11.29 -9.33
N GLY A 128 16.50 -10.58 -8.19
CA GLY A 128 15.95 -9.23 -8.12
C GLY A 128 14.45 -9.12 -8.43
N THR A 129 13.71 -10.25 -8.42
CA THR A 129 12.27 -10.29 -8.66
C THR A 129 11.52 -10.93 -7.49
N ALA A 130 10.41 -10.30 -7.10
CA ALA A 130 9.49 -10.82 -6.10
C ALA A 130 8.04 -10.70 -6.56
N MET A 131 7.18 -11.52 -5.95
CA MET A 131 5.73 -11.41 -6.02
C MET A 131 5.20 -10.98 -4.67
N VAL A 132 4.25 -10.07 -4.67
CA VAL A 132 3.61 -9.55 -3.44
C VAL A 132 2.11 -9.72 -3.57
N GLN A 133 1.51 -10.45 -2.63
CA GLN A 133 0.07 -10.49 -2.45
C GLN A 133 -0.33 -9.39 -1.46
N MET A 134 -1.03 -8.39 -1.97
CA MET A 134 -1.68 -7.35 -1.18
C MET A 134 -3.01 -7.85 -0.61
N GLY A 135 -3.60 -7.08 0.31
CA GLY A 135 -4.90 -7.38 0.90
C GLY A 135 -6.07 -7.23 -0.07
N ASP A 136 -5.94 -6.34 -1.06
CA ASP A 136 -6.95 -6.02 -2.06
C ASP A 136 -6.32 -5.56 -3.39
N SER A 137 -7.09 -5.57 -4.47
CA SER A 137 -6.63 -5.11 -5.80
C SER A 137 -6.36 -3.61 -5.85
N VAL A 138 -7.11 -2.81 -5.08
CA VAL A 138 -6.94 -1.35 -5.00
C VAL A 138 -5.58 -0.98 -4.40
N ALA A 139 -5.03 -1.79 -3.49
CA ALA A 139 -3.69 -1.66 -2.95
C ALA A 139 -2.63 -1.95 -4.00
N VAL A 140 -2.87 -2.92 -4.89
CA VAL A 140 -1.99 -3.18 -6.04
C VAL A 140 -1.98 -1.97 -6.98
N GLU A 141 -3.15 -1.43 -7.31
CA GLU A 141 -3.27 -0.24 -8.15
C GLU A 141 -2.50 0.96 -7.57
N ARG A 142 -2.65 1.22 -6.27
CA ARG A 142 -1.88 2.25 -5.55
C ARG A 142 -0.37 2.02 -5.63
N CYS A 143 0.09 0.77 -5.49
CA CYS A 143 1.50 0.43 -5.66
C CYS A 143 1.99 0.69 -7.09
N VAL A 144 1.24 0.25 -8.10
CA VAL A 144 1.58 0.48 -9.52
C VAL A 144 1.60 1.97 -9.84
N GLN A 145 0.63 2.74 -9.36
CA GLN A 145 0.53 4.17 -9.60
C GLN A 145 1.70 4.96 -9.01
N HIS A 146 2.16 4.60 -7.82
CA HIS A 146 3.12 5.41 -7.06
C HIS A 146 4.54 4.88 -7.03
N LEU A 147 4.73 3.57 -7.14
CA LEU A 147 6.04 2.92 -6.99
C LEU A 147 6.59 2.34 -8.31
N ASN A 148 5.83 2.35 -9.40
CA ASN A 148 6.36 1.88 -10.67
C ASN A 148 7.45 2.83 -11.20
N ASN A 149 8.59 2.25 -11.60
CA ASN A 149 9.81 2.97 -12.01
C ASN A 149 10.40 3.89 -10.93
N ILE A 150 10.18 3.59 -9.65
CA ILE A 150 10.74 4.40 -8.57
C ILE A 150 12.23 4.10 -8.38
N PRO A 151 13.11 5.12 -8.33
CA PRO A 151 14.53 4.90 -8.06
C PRO A 151 14.74 4.49 -6.60
N VAL A 152 15.73 3.63 -6.37
CA VAL A 152 16.11 3.13 -5.04
C VAL A 152 17.64 3.07 -4.91
N GLY A 153 18.17 3.65 -3.83
CA GLY A 153 19.60 3.62 -3.52
C GLY A 153 20.47 4.33 -4.58
N ASN A 154 21.60 3.71 -4.93
CA ASN A 154 22.67 4.31 -5.74
C ASN A 154 22.58 4.01 -7.25
N GLY A 155 21.44 3.51 -7.73
CA GLY A 155 21.24 3.22 -9.16
C GLY A 155 20.15 2.21 -9.49
N GLY A 156 19.56 1.57 -8.47
CA GLY A 156 18.44 0.65 -8.66
C GLY A 156 17.13 1.38 -9.03
N LYS A 157 16.23 0.66 -9.69
CA LYS A 157 14.86 1.11 -9.95
C LYS A 157 13.90 -0.04 -9.75
N ILE A 158 12.90 0.16 -8.92
CA ILE A 158 11.82 -0.81 -8.75
C ILE A 158 10.78 -0.61 -9.84
N GLN A 159 10.38 -1.69 -10.49
CA GLN A 159 9.27 -1.71 -11.44
C GLN A 159 8.17 -2.60 -10.92
N ILE A 160 6.93 -2.13 -11.00
CA ILE A 160 5.76 -2.87 -10.51
C ILE A 160 4.80 -3.11 -11.66
N ALA A 161 4.35 -4.35 -11.78
CA ALA A 161 3.34 -4.75 -12.75
C ALA A 161 2.29 -5.65 -12.09
N PHE A 162 1.09 -5.67 -12.65
CA PHE A 162 0.06 -6.63 -12.25
C PHE A 162 0.55 -8.07 -12.50
N SER A 163 0.28 -8.97 -11.56
CA SER A 163 0.49 -10.39 -11.76
C SER A 163 -0.70 -11.02 -12.47
N LYS A 164 -0.46 -12.11 -13.20
CA LYS A 164 -1.52 -12.98 -13.72
C LYS A 164 -2.10 -13.92 -12.66
N GLN A 165 -1.45 -14.03 -11.51
CA GLN A 165 -1.90 -14.89 -10.42
C GLN A 165 -2.91 -14.17 -9.53
N ASN A 166 -3.97 -14.87 -9.11
CA ASN A 166 -4.97 -14.31 -8.20
C ASN A 166 -4.53 -14.36 -6.74
N PHE A 167 -3.71 -15.34 -6.38
CA PHE A 167 -3.19 -15.54 -5.03
C PHE A 167 -1.78 -16.14 -5.10
N LEU A 168 -0.99 -15.92 -4.06
CA LEU A 168 0.30 -16.60 -3.90
C LEU A 168 0.09 -17.93 -3.18
N SER A 169 0.52 -19.01 -3.82
CA SER A 169 0.65 -20.30 -3.15
C SER A 169 1.68 -20.23 -2.04
N GLU A 170 1.38 -20.91 -0.94
CA GLU A 170 2.33 -21.11 0.15
C GLU A 170 3.57 -21.85 -0.36
N VAL A 171 4.72 -21.52 0.22
CA VAL A 171 6.00 -22.13 -0.13
C VAL A 171 6.44 -22.95 1.07
N ILE A 172 6.34 -24.28 0.97
CA ILE A 172 6.69 -25.21 2.06
C ILE A 172 8.17 -25.07 2.44
N ASN A 173 9.04 -24.97 1.43
CA ASN A 173 10.48 -24.86 1.61
C ASN A 173 11.02 -23.58 0.94
N PRO A 174 10.94 -22.42 1.61
CA PRO A 174 11.56 -21.20 1.11
C PRO A 174 13.08 -21.36 1.04
N PHE A 175 13.68 -20.89 -0.04
CA PHE A 175 15.14 -20.77 -0.12
C PHE A 175 15.61 -19.57 0.70
N LEU A 176 16.88 -19.57 1.10
CA LEU A 176 17.45 -18.45 1.84
C LEU A 176 17.92 -17.36 0.87
N LEU A 177 17.62 -16.11 1.23
CA LEU A 177 18.17 -14.93 0.60
C LEU A 177 19.63 -14.71 1.08
N PRO A 178 20.40 -13.80 0.45
CA PRO A 178 21.79 -13.55 0.83
C PRO A 178 22.01 -13.14 2.29
N ASP A 179 21.00 -12.57 2.95
CA ASP A 179 21.01 -12.22 4.37
C ASP A 179 20.53 -13.34 5.31
N HIS A 180 20.41 -14.57 4.78
CA HIS A 180 19.88 -15.76 5.46
C HIS A 180 18.41 -15.68 5.89
N THR A 181 17.65 -14.70 5.41
CA THR A 181 16.19 -14.65 5.63
C THR A 181 15.45 -15.52 4.61
N PRO A 182 14.25 -16.02 4.95
CA PRO A 182 13.48 -16.85 4.02
C PRO A 182 12.95 -16.02 2.83
N SER A 183 13.00 -16.60 1.64
CA SER A 183 12.48 -15.97 0.41
C SER A 183 10.96 -15.84 0.35
N PHE A 184 10.24 -16.52 1.25
CA PHE A 184 8.79 -16.42 1.41
C PHE A 184 8.44 -16.10 2.86
N LYS A 185 7.52 -15.15 3.05
CA LYS A 185 7.00 -14.78 4.38
C LYS A 185 5.55 -14.33 4.29
N GLU A 186 4.76 -14.75 5.28
CA GLU A 186 3.38 -14.33 5.47
C GLU A 186 3.28 -13.16 6.47
N TYR A 187 2.48 -12.16 6.11
CA TYR A 187 2.28 -10.90 6.81
C TYR A 187 0.81 -10.65 7.18
N THR A 188 -0.12 -11.56 6.88
CA THR A 188 -1.54 -11.44 7.22
C THR A 188 -1.77 -11.10 8.71
N GLY A 189 -0.99 -11.70 9.61
CA GLY A 189 -1.02 -11.44 11.06
C GLY A 189 -0.09 -10.31 11.56
N SER A 190 0.58 -9.58 10.66
CA SER A 190 1.53 -8.54 11.03
C SER A 190 0.84 -7.32 11.64
N LYS A 191 1.22 -6.95 12.86
CA LYS A 191 0.76 -5.72 13.52
C LYS A 191 1.24 -4.44 12.83
N ASN A 192 2.17 -4.56 11.89
CA ASN A 192 2.70 -3.44 11.11
C ASN A 192 1.88 -3.16 9.83
N ASN A 193 0.89 -3.99 9.51
CA ASN A 193 -0.12 -3.63 8.53
C ASN A 193 -0.91 -2.41 8.99
N ARG A 194 -1.13 -1.46 8.07
CA ARG A 194 -1.60 -0.11 8.41
C ARG A 194 -3.10 0.07 8.26
N PHE A 195 -3.77 -0.80 7.53
CA PHE A 195 -5.17 -0.69 7.13
C PHE A 195 -6.02 -1.82 7.72
N LEU A 196 -5.69 -2.31 8.93
CA LEU A 196 -6.38 -3.46 9.55
C LEU A 196 -7.79 -3.10 10.06
N SER A 197 -8.00 -1.85 10.51
CA SER A 197 -9.31 -1.35 10.92
C SER A 197 -9.63 -0.02 10.23
N PRO A 198 -10.92 0.34 10.05
CA PRO A 198 -11.31 1.61 9.45
C PRO A 198 -10.69 2.83 10.15
N ALA A 199 -10.59 2.79 11.48
CA ALA A 199 -9.99 3.86 12.28
C ALA A 199 -8.46 3.97 12.11
N GLN A 200 -7.77 2.87 11.79
CA GLN A 200 -6.35 2.90 11.44
C GLN A 200 -6.17 3.34 9.99
N ALA A 201 -6.96 2.78 9.07
CA ALA A 201 -6.93 3.11 7.65
C ALA A 201 -7.14 4.61 7.40
N SER A 202 -8.09 5.26 8.08
CA SER A 202 -8.39 6.68 7.92
C SER A 202 -7.23 7.62 8.29
N LYS A 203 -6.28 7.15 9.12
CA LYS A 203 -5.08 7.91 9.50
C LYS A 203 -3.93 7.76 8.50
N ASN A 204 -4.02 6.79 7.59
CA ASN A 204 -2.98 6.52 6.59
C ASN A 204 -3.34 7.21 5.28
N ARG A 205 -2.77 8.40 5.05
CA ARG A 205 -2.85 9.07 3.76
C ARG A 205 -1.86 8.44 2.78
N ILE A 206 -2.37 8.03 1.62
CA ILE A 206 -1.53 7.59 0.50
C ILE A 206 -0.86 8.82 -0.09
N GLN A 207 0.46 8.80 -0.11
CA GLN A 207 1.27 9.90 -0.63
C GLN A 207 2.20 9.37 -1.73
N PRO A 208 2.44 10.15 -2.79
CA PRO A 208 3.47 9.82 -3.76
C PRO A 208 4.85 9.86 -3.08
N PRO A 209 5.84 9.12 -3.62
CA PRO A 209 7.19 9.17 -3.09
C PRO A 209 7.78 10.59 -3.08
N SER A 210 8.38 10.94 -1.95
CA SER A 210 9.04 12.23 -1.71
C SER A 210 10.39 12.00 -1.05
N LYS A 211 11.30 12.97 -1.19
CA LYS A 211 12.58 12.99 -0.47
C LYS A 211 12.41 13.29 1.02
N ILE A 212 11.22 13.75 1.45
CA ILE A 212 10.90 14.04 2.85
C ILE A 212 9.97 12.94 3.37
N LEU A 213 10.34 12.37 4.51
CA LEU A 213 9.54 11.39 5.23
C LEU A 213 9.01 12.00 6.52
N HIS A 214 7.81 11.59 6.90
CA HIS A 214 7.29 11.76 8.24
C HIS A 214 7.60 10.50 9.04
N PHE A 215 8.24 10.67 10.19
CA PHE A 215 8.48 9.60 11.15
C PHE A 215 7.61 9.79 12.39
N PHE A 216 7.17 8.70 12.99
CA PHE A 216 6.37 8.72 14.20
C PHE A 216 6.57 7.44 15.02
N ASN A 217 6.09 7.48 16.28
CA ASN A 217 6.26 6.41 17.25
C ASN A 217 7.74 6.16 17.61
N THR A 218 8.52 7.24 17.81
CA THR A 218 9.87 7.18 18.36
C THR A 218 9.86 7.52 19.86
N PRO A 219 10.89 7.15 20.66
CA PRO A 219 10.91 7.44 22.08
C PRO A 219 10.80 8.95 22.39
N PRO A 220 10.10 9.36 23.47
CA PRO A 220 10.12 10.74 23.92
C PRO A 220 11.55 11.11 24.35
N GLY A 221 12.03 12.27 23.88
CA GLY A 221 13.40 12.74 24.16
C GLY A 221 14.47 12.20 23.20
N LEU A 222 14.10 11.48 22.14
CA LEU A 222 15.02 11.18 21.04
C LEU A 222 15.43 12.49 20.36
N THR A 223 16.74 12.75 20.30
CA THR A 223 17.29 13.96 19.67
C THR A 223 17.48 13.80 18.16
N GLU A 224 17.59 14.92 17.45
CA GLU A 224 17.83 14.94 16.00
C GLU A 224 19.14 14.23 15.65
N ASP A 225 20.22 14.48 16.40
CA ASP A 225 21.53 13.86 16.19
C ASP A 225 21.49 12.34 16.38
N GLN A 226 20.75 11.86 17.38
CA GLN A 226 20.55 10.41 17.58
C GLN A 226 19.79 9.79 16.41
N LEU A 227 18.76 10.47 15.91
CA LEU A 227 18.02 9.98 14.76
C LEU A 227 18.91 9.94 13.50
N ILE A 228 19.67 11.00 13.23
CA ILE A 228 20.66 11.05 12.14
C ILE A 228 21.67 9.90 12.30
N GLY A 229 22.18 9.66 13.51
CA GLY A 229 23.08 8.55 13.81
C GLY A 229 22.49 7.18 13.47
N ILE A 230 21.21 6.93 13.81
CA ILE A 230 20.51 5.69 13.46
C ILE A 230 20.47 5.50 11.94
N PHE A 231 20.11 6.54 11.18
CA PHE A 231 20.05 6.47 9.72
C PHE A 231 21.44 6.31 9.07
N ASN A 232 22.47 6.91 9.66
CA ASN A 232 23.86 6.73 9.23
C ASN A 232 24.34 5.28 9.42
N ILE A 233 24.05 4.65 10.57
CA ILE A 233 24.38 3.24 10.83
C ILE A 233 23.69 2.30 9.84
N LYS A 234 22.50 2.67 9.35
CA LYS A 234 21.77 1.93 8.31
C LYS A 234 22.22 2.27 6.89
N GLU A 235 23.26 3.07 6.73
CA GLU A 235 23.84 3.51 5.46
C GLU A 235 22.83 4.25 4.57
N VAL A 236 21.97 5.05 5.20
CA VAL A 236 20.98 5.92 4.53
C VAL A 236 21.01 7.29 5.18
N PRO A 237 22.10 8.08 4.99
CA PRO A 237 22.29 9.34 5.70
C PRO A 237 21.19 10.34 5.34
N ALA A 238 20.61 10.96 6.37
CA ALA A 238 19.64 12.02 6.22
C ALA A 238 20.34 13.38 6.08
N THR A 239 19.73 14.28 5.32
CA THR A 239 20.19 15.66 5.12
C THR A 239 19.81 16.55 6.30
N SER A 240 18.59 16.39 6.82
CA SER A 240 18.09 17.17 7.96
C SER A 240 16.94 16.46 8.65
N VAL A 241 16.77 16.76 9.94
CA VAL A 241 15.65 16.31 10.78
C VAL A 241 14.99 17.54 11.36
N ARG A 242 13.67 17.49 11.54
CA ARG A 242 12.92 18.48 12.30
C ARG A 242 11.89 17.80 13.19
N LEU A 243 12.07 17.85 14.51
CA LEU A 243 11.11 17.28 15.46
C LEU A 243 9.83 18.12 15.54
N PHE A 244 8.67 17.48 15.67
CA PHE A 244 7.44 18.16 16.04
C PHE A 244 7.37 18.39 17.54
N PRO A 245 6.66 19.45 18.00
CA PRO A 245 6.32 19.60 19.41
C PRO A 245 5.63 18.33 19.94
N LEU A 246 6.00 17.92 21.15
CA LEU A 246 5.44 16.75 21.80
C LEU A 246 3.94 16.95 22.06
N LYS A 247 3.10 16.30 21.26
CA LYS A 247 1.65 16.23 21.49
C LYS A 247 1.27 15.34 22.66
N THR A 248 2.09 14.31 22.88
CA THR A 248 1.87 13.34 23.95
C THR A 248 3.22 13.01 24.55
N GLU A 249 3.23 12.73 25.84
CA GLU A 249 4.43 12.22 26.52
C GLU A 249 4.78 10.78 26.11
N ARG A 250 3.93 10.13 25.30
CA ARG A 250 4.10 8.71 24.93
C ARG A 250 5.12 8.51 23.83
N SER A 251 5.18 9.37 22.82
CA SER A 251 6.07 9.20 21.67
C SER A 251 6.30 10.51 20.91
N SER A 252 7.45 10.61 20.25
CA SER A 252 7.80 11.71 19.36
C SER A 252 7.50 11.39 17.88
N SER A 253 7.40 12.46 17.09
CA SER A 253 7.25 12.43 15.63
C SER A 253 7.94 13.65 15.01
N GLY A 254 8.11 13.64 13.69
CA GLY A 254 8.73 14.74 12.98
C GLY A 254 9.00 14.44 11.53
N LEU A 255 9.80 15.29 10.90
CA LEU A 255 10.18 15.19 9.50
C LEU A 255 11.66 14.85 9.37
N ILE A 256 11.99 14.10 8.34
CA ILE A 256 13.36 13.78 7.96
C ILE A 256 13.50 13.93 6.44
N GLU A 257 14.50 14.68 6.00
CA GLU A 257 14.78 14.93 4.58
C GLU A 257 16.01 14.15 4.14
N PHE A 258 15.94 13.56 2.96
CA PHE A 258 17.04 12.87 2.30
C PHE A 258 17.52 13.65 1.08
N PRO A 259 18.73 13.34 0.55
CA PRO A 259 19.27 14.04 -0.61
C PRO A 259 18.38 13.96 -1.86
N ASN A 260 17.68 12.83 -2.03
CA ASN A 260 16.78 12.59 -3.16
C ASN A 260 15.74 11.50 -2.83
N ILE A 261 14.77 11.31 -3.72
CA ILE A 261 13.71 10.30 -3.56
C ILE A 261 14.29 8.89 -3.46
N SER A 262 15.36 8.59 -4.22
CA SER A 262 16.02 7.27 -4.24
C SER A 262 16.50 6.86 -2.85
N GLN A 263 17.11 7.80 -2.13
CA GLN A 263 17.59 7.58 -0.76
C GLN A 263 16.44 7.52 0.26
N ALA A 264 15.39 8.32 0.09
CA ALA A 264 14.21 8.25 0.95
C ALA A 264 13.47 6.90 0.82
N VAL A 265 13.35 6.36 -0.40
CA VAL A 265 12.76 5.02 -0.62
C VAL A 265 13.62 3.94 0.02
N LEU A 266 14.94 3.99 -0.17
CA LEU A 266 15.86 3.05 0.48
C LEU A 266 15.79 3.15 2.01
N ALA A 267 15.65 4.37 2.55
CA ALA A 267 15.49 4.61 3.99
C ALA A 267 14.21 4.00 4.54
N ILE A 268 13.08 4.07 3.83
CA ILE A 268 11.85 3.36 4.20
C ILE A 268 12.10 1.85 4.21
N MET A 269 12.68 1.31 3.14
CA MET A 269 12.94 -0.14 3.04
C MET A 269 13.80 -0.62 4.21
N LYS A 270 14.88 0.09 4.56
CA LYS A 270 15.82 -0.30 5.62
C LYS A 270 15.34 0.00 7.04
N CYS A 271 14.64 1.11 7.27
CA CYS A 271 14.44 1.67 8.61
C CYS A 271 12.97 1.71 9.08
N ASN A 272 12.00 1.46 8.20
CA ASN A 272 10.61 1.37 8.65
C ASN A 272 10.44 0.16 9.58
N HIS A 273 9.68 0.35 10.65
CA HIS A 273 9.51 -0.62 11.73
C HIS A 273 10.79 -0.98 12.51
N LEU A 274 11.85 -0.16 12.42
CA LEU A 274 13.04 -0.35 13.23
C LEU A 274 12.69 -0.14 14.72
N PRO A 275 13.03 -1.09 15.62
CA PRO A 275 12.87 -0.90 17.05
C PRO A 275 13.91 0.09 17.56
N ILE A 276 13.45 1.08 18.35
CA ILE A 276 14.28 2.06 19.03
C ILE A 276 14.00 1.94 20.52
N GLU A 277 15.06 1.78 21.32
CA GLU A 277 14.93 1.67 22.77
C GLU A 277 14.58 3.03 23.38
N GLY A 278 13.60 3.03 24.29
CA GLY A 278 13.23 4.19 25.09
C GLY A 278 13.73 4.05 26.51
N LYS A 279 14.16 5.15 27.12
CA LYS A 279 14.54 5.17 28.53
C LYS A 279 13.30 4.86 29.38
N GLY A 280 13.38 3.83 30.23
CA GLY A 280 12.31 3.49 31.15
C GLY A 280 11.11 2.73 30.53
N THR A 281 11.20 2.28 29.27
CA THR A 281 10.14 1.48 28.64
C THR A 281 10.51 0.01 28.54
N LYS A 282 9.59 -0.88 28.92
CA LYS A 282 9.79 -2.35 28.84
C LYS A 282 9.90 -2.88 27.41
N PHE A 283 9.28 -2.18 26.46
CA PHE A 283 9.23 -2.58 25.06
C PHE A 283 9.81 -1.47 24.18
N PRO A 284 10.47 -1.82 23.06
CA PRO A 284 11.01 -0.83 22.13
C PRO A 284 9.89 -0.13 21.37
N PHE A 285 10.20 1.09 20.94
CA PHE A 285 9.39 1.90 20.05
C PHE A 285 9.60 1.45 18.60
N ILE A 286 8.55 0.98 17.94
CA ILE A 286 8.61 0.59 16.54
C ILE A 286 8.43 1.85 15.67
N MET A 287 9.53 2.44 15.20
CA MET A 287 9.49 3.64 14.37
C MET A 287 8.70 3.37 13.09
N LYS A 288 7.83 4.31 12.71
CA LYS A 288 7.04 4.22 11.48
C LYS A 288 7.38 5.38 10.56
N LEU A 289 7.57 5.07 9.28
CA LEU A 289 7.88 6.04 8.23
C LEU A 289 6.76 6.11 7.19
N CYS A 290 6.47 7.30 6.68
CA CYS A 290 5.64 7.52 5.49
C CYS A 290 6.15 8.71 4.67
N PHE A 291 5.79 8.78 3.39
CA PHE A 291 6.13 9.94 2.57
C PHE A 291 5.36 11.18 3.00
N SER A 292 6.04 12.33 3.01
CA SER A 292 5.40 13.63 3.12
C SER A 292 4.80 14.05 1.77
N SER A 293 3.66 14.75 1.80
CA SER A 293 3.03 15.36 0.62
C SER A 293 3.81 16.55 0.06
N SER A 294 4.77 17.10 0.83
CA SER A 294 5.52 18.28 0.42
C SER A 294 6.87 17.96 -0.20
N LYS A 295 7.36 18.92 -0.99
CA LYS A 295 8.69 18.90 -1.62
C LYS A 295 9.74 19.68 -0.83
N SER A 296 9.33 20.46 0.19
CA SER A 296 10.22 21.25 1.04
C SER A 296 9.89 21.05 2.51
N MET A 297 10.90 21.19 3.39
CA MET A 297 10.73 21.00 4.83
C MET A 297 9.68 21.96 5.43
N ASN A 298 9.69 23.23 5.00
CA ASN A 298 8.70 24.21 5.46
C ASN A 298 7.29 23.88 4.96
N GLY A 299 7.15 23.43 3.71
CA GLY A 299 5.85 22.99 3.20
C GLY A 299 5.36 21.74 3.93
N ALA A 300 6.25 20.80 4.25
CA ALA A 300 5.91 19.60 5.02
C ALA A 300 5.47 19.95 6.45
N TRP A 301 6.13 20.91 7.08
CA TRP A 301 5.76 21.43 8.39
C TRP A 301 4.38 22.10 8.38
N ASN A 302 4.11 22.95 7.40
CA ASN A 302 2.81 23.61 7.25
C ASN A 302 1.70 22.59 7.01
N ASN A 303 1.94 21.58 6.16
CA ASN A 303 1.00 20.49 5.94
C ASN A 303 0.75 19.71 7.23
N ALA A 304 1.80 19.35 7.98
CA ALA A 304 1.66 18.68 9.27
C ALA A 304 0.85 19.52 10.27
N THR A 305 1.00 20.85 10.26
CA THR A 305 0.21 21.76 11.09
C THR A 305 -1.27 21.75 10.68
N ASN A 306 -1.55 21.88 9.38
CA ASN A 306 -2.91 21.88 8.84
C ASN A 306 -3.62 20.54 9.02
N GLU A 307 -2.85 19.44 8.99
CA GLU A 307 -3.34 18.08 9.20
C GLU A 307 -3.50 17.74 10.69
N GLY A 308 -3.29 18.70 11.59
CA GLY A 308 -3.42 18.52 13.03
C GLY A 308 -2.38 17.55 13.60
N MET A 309 -1.19 17.43 12.99
CA MET A 309 -0.05 16.67 13.50
C MET A 309 0.87 17.53 14.38
N ILE A 310 0.77 18.85 14.29
CA ILE A 310 1.38 19.85 15.19
C ILE A 310 0.22 20.60 15.86
N GLU A 311 0.34 20.91 17.16
CA GLU A 311 -0.61 21.81 17.81
C GLU A 311 -0.19 23.24 17.50
N LYS A 312 -1.14 24.08 17.07
CA LYS A 312 -0.87 25.51 17.02
C LYS A 312 -0.66 25.95 18.46
N GLU A 313 0.48 26.56 18.77
CA GLU A 313 0.58 27.30 20.03
C GLU A 313 -0.60 28.26 20.05
N ASN A 314 -1.45 28.17 21.08
CA ASN A 314 -2.45 29.19 21.31
C ASN A 314 -1.70 30.51 21.34
N GLU A 315 -2.05 31.44 20.45
CA GLU A 315 -1.76 32.85 20.69
C GLU A 315 -2.25 33.11 22.11
N VAL A 316 -1.31 33.33 23.02
CA VAL A 316 -1.64 33.76 24.36
C VAL A 316 -2.39 35.06 24.15
N GLU A 317 -3.70 35.00 24.33
CA GLU A 317 -4.57 36.17 24.40
C GLU A 317 -3.94 37.03 25.48
N VAL A 318 -3.21 38.07 25.06
CA VAL A 318 -2.69 39.09 25.96
C VAL A 318 -3.93 39.78 26.48
N LYS A 319 -4.50 39.23 27.56
CA LYS A 319 -5.37 39.97 28.45
C LYS A 319 -4.49 41.07 29.00
N GLN A 320 -4.56 42.20 28.30
CA GLN A 320 -4.11 43.47 28.76
C GLN A 320 -4.86 43.71 30.08
N ASP A 321 -4.20 43.47 31.20
CA ASP A 321 -4.71 43.83 32.51
C ASP A 321 -4.91 45.35 32.49
N VAL A 322 -6.15 45.76 32.24
CA VAL A 322 -6.60 47.12 32.42
C VAL A 322 -6.65 47.33 33.93
N TYR A 323 -5.56 47.85 34.47
CA TYR A 323 -5.61 48.55 35.76
C TYR A 323 -6.51 49.78 35.59
N ASN A 324 -7.66 49.75 36.26
CA ASN A 324 -8.36 50.92 36.77
C ASN A 324 -9.21 50.52 37.97
#